data_AF-A0A9Q9N6E0-F1
#
_entry.id   AF-A0A9Q9N6E0-F1
#
_cell.length_a   1.000
_cell.length_b   1.000
_cell.length_c   1.000
_cell.angle_alpha   90.00
_cell.angle_beta   90.00
_cell.angle_gamma   90.00
#
_symmetry.space_group_name_H-M   'P 1'
#
loop_
_entity.id
_entity.type
_entity.pdbx_description
1 polymer ?
#
loop_
_entity_poly.entity_id
_entity_poly.type
_entity_poly.pdbx_seq_one_letter_code
_entity_poly.pdbx_strand_id
1 'polypeptide(L)'
;MEFRYPTAAAEVNAAKLKYLTKNLSDPISGKNEFERLTKELGNSIDGYATWHPVLTIPRDRLRPNEDRAGDLFRLYKGLDHVVKFVKGFVSCPYSEEAANSLVEQVRNVPGLDAYRLDKPLYHDNAYPVVVVATEVTLEADGTIRSRDAIAWCVQELVRNARQAEVAETWWNLKSEILGEPHGSRSSLLVNQFTGGHMRKILDALNSSGMYGPVKEWSLEMLSKKKRVLIAETLLRTALKNYDVNHQAFEFELNGEVCQAEVRDTWSDGAELFIQVTIGNSDLVVSGFYYRENDCLESSDPKGKRAIAEKFL
;
A
#
# COMPACT_ATOMS: atom_id res chain seq x y z
N MET A 1 -13.00 6.57 -2.75
CA MET A 1 -14.20 6.14 -2.00
C MET A 1 -13.73 5.80 -0.59
N GLU A 2 -14.51 6.09 0.45
CA GLU A 2 -14.15 5.65 1.81
C GLU A 2 -14.19 4.12 1.87
N PHE A 3 -13.18 3.51 2.49
CA PHE A 3 -13.10 2.05 2.57
C PHE A 3 -14.31 1.50 3.33
N ARG A 4 -15.04 0.58 2.68
CA ARG A 4 -16.16 -0.16 3.27
C ARG A 4 -15.91 -1.62 3.04
N TYR A 5 -15.73 -2.38 4.12
CA TYR A 5 -15.26 -3.76 4.06
C TYR A 5 -16.07 -4.63 3.06
N PRO A 6 -17.42 -4.67 3.09
CA PRO A 6 -18.17 -5.54 2.18
C PRO A 6 -18.02 -5.12 0.70
N THR A 7 -17.98 -3.81 0.44
CA THR A 7 -17.80 -3.26 -0.91
C THR A 7 -16.41 -3.57 -1.43
N ALA A 8 -15.37 -3.29 -0.64
CA ALA A 8 -13.98 -3.56 -1.02
C ALA A 8 -13.75 -5.06 -1.25
N ALA A 9 -14.28 -5.93 -0.39
CA ALA A 9 -14.17 -7.38 -0.56
C ALA A 9 -14.86 -7.84 -1.87
N ALA A 10 -16.07 -7.34 -2.15
CA ALA A 10 -16.79 -7.69 -3.37
C ALA A 10 -16.06 -7.21 -4.63
N GLU A 11 -15.55 -5.98 -4.64
CA GLU A 11 -14.81 -5.40 -5.77
C GLU A 11 -13.53 -6.18 -6.06
N VAL A 12 -12.70 -6.44 -5.04
CA VAL A 12 -11.44 -7.17 -5.21
C VAL A 12 -11.72 -8.62 -5.63
N ASN A 13 -12.66 -9.32 -4.98
CA ASN A 13 -13.02 -10.68 -5.36
C ASN A 13 -13.52 -10.75 -6.81
N ALA A 14 -14.38 -9.82 -7.24
CA ALA A 14 -14.87 -9.78 -8.63
C ALA A 14 -13.74 -9.52 -9.63
N ALA A 15 -12.83 -8.61 -9.31
CA ALA A 15 -11.68 -8.31 -10.17
C ALA A 15 -10.72 -9.51 -10.29
N LYS A 16 -10.39 -10.18 -9.19
CA LYS A 16 -9.50 -11.35 -9.19
C LYS A 16 -10.16 -12.58 -9.83
N LEU A 17 -11.46 -12.80 -9.60
CA LEU A 17 -12.23 -13.82 -10.31
C LEU A 17 -12.14 -13.62 -11.82
N LYS A 18 -12.46 -12.41 -12.31
CA LYS A 18 -12.37 -12.08 -13.74
C LYS A 18 -10.95 -12.30 -14.27
N TYR A 19 -9.93 -11.90 -13.50
CA TYR A 19 -8.53 -12.09 -13.90
C TYR A 19 -8.18 -13.58 -14.09
N LEU A 20 -8.63 -14.45 -13.19
CA LEU A 20 -8.32 -15.88 -13.21
C LEU A 20 -9.21 -16.70 -14.16
N THR A 21 -10.32 -16.18 -14.67
CA THR A 21 -11.23 -16.99 -15.50
C THR A 21 -11.40 -16.51 -16.93
N LYS A 22 -11.02 -15.25 -17.25
CA LYS A 22 -11.29 -14.65 -18.57
C LYS A 22 -10.66 -15.37 -19.76
N ASN A 23 -9.58 -16.13 -19.56
CA ASN A 23 -8.89 -16.84 -20.64
C ASN A 23 -9.02 -18.38 -20.52
N LEU A 24 -9.97 -18.88 -19.73
CA LEU A 24 -10.24 -20.31 -19.63
C LEU A 24 -11.25 -20.74 -20.70
N SER A 25 -11.07 -21.95 -21.24
CA SER A 25 -12.07 -22.62 -22.07
C SER A 25 -13.35 -22.95 -21.30
N ASP A 26 -13.23 -23.26 -20.00
CA ASP A 26 -14.34 -23.44 -19.05
C ASP A 26 -14.27 -22.42 -17.88
N PRO A 27 -14.78 -21.19 -18.08
CA PRO A 27 -14.83 -20.18 -17.02
C PRO A 27 -15.72 -20.57 -15.84
N ILE A 28 -16.68 -21.49 -16.01
CA ILE A 28 -17.59 -21.92 -14.93
C ILE A 28 -16.83 -22.80 -13.95
N SER A 29 -16.04 -23.77 -14.44
CA SER A 29 -15.16 -24.56 -13.57
C SER A 29 -14.16 -23.66 -12.83
N GLY A 30 -13.55 -22.69 -13.51
CA GLY A 30 -12.63 -21.74 -12.87
C GLY A 30 -13.32 -20.88 -11.78
N LYS A 31 -14.57 -20.47 -12.02
CA LYS A 31 -15.37 -19.73 -11.03
C LYS A 31 -15.65 -20.58 -9.77
N ASN A 32 -16.07 -21.83 -9.95
CA ASN A 32 -16.34 -22.74 -8.84
C ASN A 32 -15.08 -22.96 -7.98
N GLU A 33 -13.92 -23.09 -8.64
CA GLU A 33 -12.63 -23.23 -7.96
C GLU A 33 -12.25 -21.96 -7.18
N PHE A 34 -12.46 -20.78 -7.78
CA PHE A 34 -12.26 -19.50 -7.07
C PHE A 34 -13.16 -19.34 -5.84
N GLU A 35 -14.42 -19.75 -5.93
CA GLU A 35 -15.35 -19.73 -4.80
C GLU A 35 -14.93 -20.70 -3.69
N ARG A 36 -14.39 -21.87 -4.05
CA ARG A 36 -13.78 -22.83 -3.10
C ARG A 36 -12.58 -22.21 -2.40
N LEU A 37 -11.67 -21.60 -3.16
CA LEU A 37 -10.48 -20.92 -2.62
C LEU A 37 -10.84 -19.76 -1.71
N THR A 38 -11.87 -18.98 -2.05
CA THR A 38 -12.33 -17.86 -1.20
C THR A 38 -12.85 -18.36 0.15
N LYS A 39 -13.51 -19.52 0.20
CA LYS A 39 -13.94 -20.15 1.48
C LYS A 39 -12.75 -20.66 2.30
N GLU A 40 -11.70 -21.13 1.64
CA GLU A 40 -10.51 -21.70 2.30
C GLU A 40 -9.52 -20.64 2.78
N LEU A 41 -9.25 -19.65 1.93
CA LEU A 41 -8.20 -18.64 2.09
C LEU A 41 -8.71 -17.28 2.56
N GLY A 42 -10.03 -17.07 2.57
CA GLY A 42 -10.65 -15.76 2.83
C GLY A 42 -10.74 -14.91 1.56
N ASN A 43 -11.08 -13.62 1.75
CA ASN A 43 -11.23 -12.69 0.63
C ASN A 43 -9.91 -12.48 -0.14
N SER A 44 -10.01 -12.16 -1.42
CA SER A 44 -8.90 -11.66 -2.21
C SER A 44 -8.42 -10.30 -1.69
N ILE A 45 -7.13 -10.03 -1.84
CA ILE A 45 -6.48 -8.77 -1.46
C ILE A 45 -5.55 -8.29 -2.58
N ASP A 46 -5.11 -7.03 -2.51
CA ASP A 46 -4.15 -6.45 -3.46
C ASP A 46 -2.71 -6.48 -2.91
N GLY A 47 -2.56 -6.31 -1.59
CA GLY A 47 -1.27 -6.22 -0.92
C GLY A 47 -1.32 -6.86 0.46
N TYR A 48 -0.27 -7.60 0.81
CA TYR A 48 -0.08 -8.08 2.17
C TYR A 48 0.49 -6.96 3.04
N ALA A 49 0.10 -6.94 4.32
CA ALA A 49 0.83 -6.18 5.31
C ALA A 49 2.24 -6.76 5.51
N THR A 50 3.23 -5.93 5.82
CA THR A 50 4.65 -6.36 5.95
C THR A 50 4.88 -7.41 7.03
N TRP A 51 4.02 -7.46 8.05
CA TRP A 51 4.05 -8.46 9.11
C TRP A 51 3.41 -9.80 8.72
N HIS A 52 2.78 -9.91 7.55
CA HIS A 52 1.99 -11.08 7.18
C HIS A 52 2.87 -12.35 7.07
N PRO A 53 2.44 -13.52 7.60
CA PRO A 53 3.25 -14.73 7.63
C PRO A 53 3.79 -15.22 6.27
N VAL A 54 3.02 -15.03 5.18
CA VAL A 54 3.49 -15.36 3.82
C VAL A 54 4.72 -14.56 3.37
N LEU A 55 4.98 -13.42 4.02
CA LEU A 55 6.16 -12.59 3.76
C LEU A 55 7.25 -12.86 4.82
N THR A 56 6.86 -12.88 6.10
CA THR A 56 7.82 -12.91 7.20
C THR A 56 8.47 -14.27 7.41
N ILE A 57 7.71 -15.38 7.33
CA ILE A 57 8.25 -16.74 7.50
C ILE A 57 9.39 -17.06 6.51
N PRO A 58 9.23 -16.87 5.19
CA PRO A 58 10.32 -17.16 4.25
C PRO A 58 11.47 -16.14 4.40
N ARG A 59 11.17 -14.87 4.72
CA ARG A 59 12.20 -13.83 4.91
C ARG A 59 13.12 -14.14 6.09
N ASP A 60 12.58 -14.66 7.18
CA ASP A 60 13.36 -14.99 8.40
C ASP A 60 14.37 -16.11 8.20
N ARG A 61 14.31 -16.80 7.05
CA ARG A 61 15.25 -17.84 6.62
C ARG A 61 16.30 -17.34 5.65
N LEU A 62 16.17 -16.10 5.17
CA LEU A 62 17.18 -15.47 4.32
C LEU A 62 18.37 -15.02 5.17
N ARG A 63 19.53 -14.88 4.53
CA ARG A 63 20.71 -14.36 5.22
C ARG A 63 20.49 -12.87 5.57
N PRO A 64 21.08 -12.35 6.66
CA PRO A 64 20.86 -10.95 7.11
C PRO A 64 21.15 -9.87 6.07
N ASN A 65 22.00 -10.14 5.06
CA ASN A 65 22.32 -9.19 3.99
C ASN A 65 21.45 -9.39 2.72
N GLU A 66 20.49 -10.30 2.77
CA GLU A 66 19.49 -10.53 1.72
C GLU A 66 18.12 -10.04 2.20
N ASP A 67 18.08 -8.86 2.83
CA ASP A 67 16.80 -8.27 3.24
C ASP A 67 15.99 -7.92 1.99
N ARG A 68 15.07 -8.80 1.65
CA ARG A 68 14.21 -8.77 0.46
C ARG A 68 12.77 -8.45 0.87
N ALA A 69 12.61 -7.46 1.75
CA ALA A 69 11.33 -7.16 2.37
C ALA A 69 10.22 -6.88 1.34
N GLY A 70 9.06 -7.50 1.56
CA GLY A 70 7.77 -7.10 0.96
C GLY A 70 7.37 -7.74 -0.38
N ASP A 71 8.27 -8.37 -1.13
CA ASP A 71 7.96 -8.85 -2.49
C ASP A 71 7.89 -10.39 -2.58
N LEU A 72 6.69 -10.91 -2.87
CA LEU A 72 6.45 -12.34 -3.09
C LEU A 72 7.35 -12.92 -4.17
N PHE A 73 7.58 -12.22 -5.29
CA PHE A 73 8.40 -12.72 -6.40
C PHE A 73 9.88 -12.90 -6.04
N ARG A 74 10.34 -12.22 -4.97
CA ARG A 74 11.69 -12.38 -4.44
C ARG A 74 11.80 -13.49 -3.40
N LEU A 75 10.71 -13.81 -2.73
CA LEU A 75 10.63 -14.82 -1.66
C LEU A 75 10.36 -16.22 -2.21
N TYR A 76 9.56 -16.32 -3.27
CA TYR A 76 9.14 -17.58 -3.89
C TYR A 76 9.61 -17.62 -5.34
N LYS A 77 10.29 -18.71 -5.72
CA LYS A 77 10.77 -18.87 -7.10
C LYS A 77 9.68 -19.50 -7.96
N GLY A 78 9.61 -19.10 -9.23
CA GLY A 78 8.65 -19.66 -10.19
C GLY A 78 7.22 -19.15 -10.01
N LEU A 79 7.02 -18.03 -9.31
CA LEU A 79 5.73 -17.36 -9.29
C LEU A 79 5.37 -16.79 -10.66
N ASP A 80 4.09 -16.88 -11.00
CA ASP A 80 3.51 -16.28 -12.19
C ASP A 80 2.02 -16.02 -11.96
N HIS A 81 1.46 -14.98 -12.56
CA HIS A 81 0.03 -14.65 -12.50
C HIS A 81 -0.61 -14.77 -11.09
N VAL A 82 0.03 -14.11 -10.13
CA VAL A 82 -0.29 -14.27 -8.71
C VAL A 82 -1.57 -13.54 -8.30
N VAL A 83 -2.45 -14.23 -7.59
CA VAL A 83 -3.61 -13.67 -6.89
C VAL A 83 -3.48 -13.92 -5.39
N LYS A 84 -3.59 -12.86 -4.60
CA LYS A 84 -3.43 -12.89 -3.14
C LYS A 84 -4.80 -12.99 -2.47
N PHE A 85 -4.86 -13.74 -1.37
CA PHE A 85 -6.00 -13.90 -0.47
C PHE A 85 -5.53 -13.65 0.98
N VAL A 86 -6.46 -13.50 1.93
CA VAL A 86 -6.11 -13.20 3.33
C VAL A 86 -5.13 -14.22 3.92
N LYS A 87 -5.31 -15.53 3.67
CA LYS A 87 -4.46 -16.58 4.27
C LYS A 87 -3.32 -17.06 3.37
N GLY A 88 -3.22 -16.59 2.14
CA GLY A 88 -2.39 -17.27 1.14
C GLY A 88 -2.59 -16.75 -0.26
N PHE A 89 -1.87 -17.28 -1.23
CA PHE A 89 -1.97 -16.84 -2.61
C PHE A 89 -2.06 -18.02 -3.56
N VAL A 90 -2.52 -17.76 -4.76
CA VAL A 90 -2.47 -18.68 -5.89
C VAL A 90 -1.53 -18.11 -6.94
N SER A 91 -0.68 -18.98 -7.49
CA SER A 91 0.21 -18.69 -8.61
C SER A 91 -0.10 -19.64 -9.75
N CYS A 92 -0.08 -19.16 -11.00
CA CYS A 92 -0.44 -19.94 -12.19
C CYS A 92 0.74 -20.00 -13.18
N PRO A 93 1.85 -20.71 -12.86
CA PRO A 93 2.96 -20.89 -13.78
C PRO A 93 2.59 -21.74 -15.00
N TYR A 94 3.28 -21.50 -16.12
CA TYR A 94 3.14 -22.27 -17.36
C TYR A 94 4.04 -23.51 -17.47
N SER A 95 4.86 -23.78 -16.45
CA SER A 95 5.73 -24.96 -16.38
C SER A 95 5.31 -25.84 -15.21
N GLU A 96 5.15 -27.13 -15.48
CA GLU A 96 4.86 -28.13 -14.47
C GLU A 96 6.02 -28.28 -13.48
N GLU A 97 7.26 -28.19 -13.97
CA GLU A 97 8.47 -28.20 -13.16
C GLU A 97 8.51 -27.01 -12.20
N ALA A 98 8.14 -25.82 -12.67
CA ALA A 98 8.04 -24.62 -11.84
C ALA A 98 6.97 -24.79 -10.75
N ALA A 99 5.80 -25.34 -11.09
CA ALA A 99 4.73 -25.62 -10.14
C ALA A 99 5.16 -26.63 -9.06
N ASN A 100 5.77 -27.74 -9.47
CA ASN A 100 6.23 -28.78 -8.54
C ASN A 100 7.36 -28.26 -7.63
N SER A 101 8.31 -27.50 -8.18
CA SER A 101 9.38 -26.85 -7.44
C SER A 101 8.85 -25.86 -6.40
N LEU A 102 7.83 -25.07 -6.75
CA LEU A 102 7.18 -24.15 -5.81
C LEU A 102 6.52 -24.92 -4.65
N VAL A 103 5.81 -26.01 -4.93
CA VAL A 103 5.19 -26.85 -3.88
C VAL A 103 6.26 -27.43 -2.94
N GLU A 104 7.33 -27.99 -3.49
CA GLU A 104 8.42 -28.57 -2.70
C GLU A 104 9.14 -27.51 -1.87
N GLN A 105 9.43 -26.34 -2.46
CA GLN A 105 10.04 -25.22 -1.75
C GLN A 105 9.21 -24.82 -0.52
N VAL A 106 7.90 -24.67 -0.69
CA VAL A 106 7.01 -24.18 0.37
C VAL A 106 6.77 -25.23 1.46
N ARG A 107 6.57 -26.50 1.11
CA ARG A 107 6.32 -27.57 2.09
C ARG A 107 7.49 -27.81 3.06
N ASN A 108 8.70 -27.43 2.67
CA ASN A 108 9.88 -27.45 3.53
C ASN A 108 9.94 -26.28 4.54
N VAL A 109 8.93 -25.42 4.55
CA VAL A 109 8.84 -24.22 5.40
C VAL A 109 7.75 -24.38 6.45
N PRO A 110 8.09 -24.76 7.70
CA PRO A 110 7.19 -24.68 8.84
C PRO A 110 6.37 -23.37 8.90
N GLY A 111 5.06 -23.51 9.05
CA GLY A 111 4.10 -22.40 9.04
C GLY A 111 3.52 -22.08 7.66
N LEU A 112 4.02 -22.71 6.60
CA LEU A 112 3.45 -22.66 5.26
C LEU A 112 3.11 -24.06 4.75
N ASP A 113 2.15 -24.13 3.82
CA ASP A 113 1.86 -25.32 3.02
C ASP A 113 1.59 -24.91 1.58
N ALA A 114 1.71 -25.86 0.66
CA ALA A 114 1.36 -25.67 -0.73
C ALA A 114 0.79 -26.93 -1.37
N TYR A 115 -0.09 -26.74 -2.35
CA TYR A 115 -0.66 -27.83 -3.13
C TYR A 115 -1.06 -27.38 -4.54
N ARG A 116 -1.13 -28.33 -5.48
CA ARG A 116 -1.58 -28.09 -6.85
C ARG A 116 -3.09 -28.16 -6.95
N LEU A 117 -3.67 -27.38 -7.85
CA LEU A 117 -5.05 -27.54 -8.26
C LEU A 117 -5.15 -28.50 -9.44
N ASP A 118 -6.18 -29.34 -9.43
CA ASP A 118 -6.50 -30.22 -10.56
C ASP A 118 -7.16 -29.46 -11.72
N LYS A 119 -7.70 -28.27 -11.43
CA LYS A 119 -8.38 -27.39 -12.40
C LYS A 119 -7.49 -26.22 -12.77
N PRO A 120 -7.42 -25.83 -14.05
CA PRO A 120 -6.68 -24.65 -14.46
C PRO A 120 -7.33 -23.38 -13.92
N LEU A 121 -6.47 -22.40 -13.65
CA LEU A 121 -6.83 -21.01 -13.38
C LEU A 121 -5.93 -20.15 -14.25
N TYR A 122 -6.39 -18.95 -14.56
CA TYR A 122 -5.78 -17.96 -15.44
C TYR A 122 -5.70 -18.35 -16.92
N HIS A 123 -5.26 -19.57 -17.25
CA HIS A 123 -5.15 -20.11 -18.61
C HIS A 123 -5.23 -21.65 -18.61
N ASP A 124 -5.74 -22.26 -19.67
CA ASP A 124 -5.95 -23.73 -19.74
C ASP A 124 -4.66 -24.55 -19.58
N ASN A 125 -3.53 -23.98 -20.02
CA ASN A 125 -2.20 -24.59 -19.94
C ASN A 125 -1.40 -24.19 -18.69
N ALA A 126 -2.00 -23.49 -17.73
CA ALA A 126 -1.33 -23.15 -16.48
C ALA A 126 -1.40 -24.32 -15.49
N TYR A 127 -0.47 -24.34 -14.54
CA TYR A 127 -0.37 -25.33 -13.47
C TYR A 127 -0.55 -24.65 -12.11
N PRO A 128 -1.79 -24.35 -11.67
CA PRO A 128 -2.00 -23.52 -10.49
C PRO A 128 -1.50 -24.18 -9.20
N VAL A 129 -0.82 -23.38 -8.39
CA VAL A 129 -0.32 -23.75 -7.06
C VAL A 129 -0.92 -22.79 -6.04
N VAL A 130 -1.51 -23.36 -5.00
CA VAL A 130 -1.97 -22.64 -3.81
C VAL A 130 -0.86 -22.68 -2.77
N VAL A 131 -0.55 -21.53 -2.18
CA VAL A 131 0.33 -21.38 -1.02
C VAL A 131 -0.47 -20.82 0.14
N VAL A 132 -0.39 -21.46 1.30
CA VAL A 132 -1.20 -21.14 2.49
C VAL A 132 -0.29 -20.91 3.69
N ALA A 133 -0.53 -19.82 4.43
CA ALA A 133 0.01 -19.66 5.76
C ALA A 133 -0.88 -20.38 6.78
N THR A 134 -0.36 -21.47 7.34
CA THR A 134 -1.17 -22.44 8.11
C THR A 134 -1.60 -21.92 9.47
N GLU A 135 -0.87 -20.95 10.03
CA GLU A 135 -1.19 -20.34 11.33
C GLU A 135 -2.22 -19.21 11.23
N VAL A 136 -2.57 -18.75 10.03
CA VAL A 136 -3.53 -17.65 9.85
C VAL A 136 -4.95 -18.16 10.09
N THR A 137 -5.51 -17.75 11.22
CA THR A 137 -6.91 -17.98 11.60
C THR A 137 -7.75 -16.75 11.28
N LEU A 138 -8.96 -16.93 10.75
CA LEU A 138 -9.89 -15.84 10.45
C LEU A 138 -10.95 -15.68 11.53
N GLU A 139 -11.34 -14.44 11.80
CA GLU A 139 -12.53 -14.07 12.57
C GLU A 139 -13.80 -14.27 11.71
N ALA A 140 -14.97 -14.18 12.35
CA ALA A 140 -16.26 -14.28 11.67
C ALA A 140 -16.48 -13.19 10.59
N ASP A 141 -15.78 -12.06 10.70
CA ASP A 141 -15.82 -10.97 9.72
C ASP A 141 -14.89 -11.20 8.52
N GLY A 142 -14.14 -12.31 8.50
CA GLY A 142 -13.20 -12.67 7.44
C GLY A 142 -11.82 -12.03 7.54
N THR A 143 -11.55 -11.23 8.60
CA THR A 143 -10.22 -10.68 8.89
C THR A 143 -9.37 -11.64 9.71
N ILE A 144 -8.06 -11.41 9.78
CA ILE A 144 -7.13 -12.22 10.57
C ILE A 144 -7.42 -12.01 12.06
N ARG A 145 -7.36 -13.11 12.82
CA ARG A 145 -7.55 -13.12 14.28
C ARG A 145 -6.75 -12.03 14.96
N SER A 146 -7.44 -11.17 15.70
CA SER A 146 -6.89 -9.90 16.20
C SER A 146 -5.60 -10.07 16.99
N ARG A 147 -5.57 -11.06 17.89
CA ARG A 147 -4.40 -11.37 18.74
C ARG A 147 -3.15 -11.66 17.91
N ASP A 148 -3.28 -12.46 16.86
CA ASP A 148 -2.13 -12.93 16.09
C ASP A 148 -1.62 -11.83 15.16
N ALA A 149 -2.55 -11.12 14.48
CA ALA A 149 -2.21 -9.96 13.66
C ALA A 149 -1.46 -8.89 14.46
N ILE A 150 -1.92 -8.57 15.67
CA ILE A 150 -1.22 -7.62 16.56
C ILE A 150 0.15 -8.18 16.94
N ALA A 151 0.25 -9.44 17.34
CA ALA A 151 1.54 -10.03 17.74
C ALA A 151 2.58 -9.97 16.62
N TRP A 152 2.22 -10.37 15.40
CA TRP A 152 3.11 -10.28 14.23
C TRP A 152 3.46 -8.84 13.88
N CYS A 153 2.49 -7.93 13.93
CA CYS A 153 2.74 -6.50 13.70
C CYS A 153 3.74 -5.93 14.71
N VAL A 154 3.60 -6.23 16.00
CA VAL A 154 4.54 -5.78 17.03
C VAL A 154 5.94 -6.35 16.81
N GLN A 155 6.05 -7.64 16.47
CA GLN A 155 7.35 -8.26 16.17
C GLN A 155 8.05 -7.54 15.02
N GLU A 156 7.31 -7.19 13.98
CA GLU A 156 7.84 -6.47 12.82
C GLU A 156 8.24 -5.03 13.16
N LEU A 157 7.40 -4.32 13.90
CA LEU A 157 7.69 -2.96 14.36
C LEU A 157 8.98 -2.94 15.18
N VAL A 158 9.12 -3.82 16.18
CA VAL A 158 10.32 -3.90 17.03
C VAL A 158 11.56 -4.29 16.25
N ARG A 159 11.43 -5.16 15.23
CA ARG A 159 12.53 -5.50 14.34
C ARG A 159 13.04 -4.28 13.59
N ASN A 160 12.13 -3.53 12.98
CA ASN A 160 12.47 -2.35 12.17
C ASN A 160 13.09 -1.22 13.01
N ALA A 161 12.73 -1.14 14.30
CA ALA A 161 13.27 -0.13 15.20
C ALA A 161 14.79 -0.20 15.37
N ARG A 162 15.39 -1.39 15.20
CA ARG A 162 16.85 -1.58 15.38
C ARG A 162 17.69 -0.86 14.32
N GLN A 163 17.10 -0.57 13.16
CA GLN A 163 17.78 0.03 12.00
C GLN A 163 17.18 1.38 11.63
N ALA A 164 16.19 1.85 12.40
CA ALA A 164 15.49 3.08 12.09
C ALA A 164 16.28 4.31 12.56
N GLU A 165 16.32 5.31 11.70
CA GLU A 165 16.86 6.64 12.03
C GLU A 165 15.73 7.65 12.33
N VAL A 166 14.49 7.32 11.96
CA VAL A 166 13.32 8.19 12.12
C VAL A 166 12.07 7.40 12.52
N ALA A 167 11.21 8.04 13.32
CA ALA A 167 9.88 7.55 13.68
C ALA A 167 8.85 7.93 12.61
N GLU A 168 8.48 6.98 11.77
CA GLU A 168 7.43 7.16 10.76
C GLU A 168 6.03 7.19 11.42
N THR A 169 5.16 8.12 11.01
CA THR A 169 3.81 8.20 11.58
C THR A 169 2.88 7.10 11.06
N TRP A 170 1.76 6.86 11.74
CA TRP A 170 0.67 5.99 11.24
C TRP A 170 0.29 6.31 9.79
N TRP A 171 0.26 7.58 9.42
CA TRP A 171 -0.16 8.00 8.08
C TRP A 171 0.88 7.71 7.01
N ASN A 172 2.15 7.56 7.39
CA ASN A 172 3.21 7.15 6.49
C ASN A 172 3.24 5.61 6.33
N LEU A 173 2.90 4.87 7.38
CA LEU A 173 3.02 3.40 7.41
C LEU A 173 1.71 2.61 7.25
N LYS A 174 0.53 3.25 7.23
CA LYS A 174 -0.74 2.52 7.28
C LYS A 174 -0.91 1.50 6.15
N SER A 175 -0.38 1.75 4.94
CA SER A 175 -0.45 0.79 3.82
C SER A 175 0.37 -0.46 4.14
N GLU A 176 1.59 -0.27 4.64
CA GLU A 176 2.49 -1.34 5.06
C GLU A 176 1.93 -2.15 6.24
N ILE A 177 1.25 -1.49 7.18
CA ILE A 177 0.71 -2.12 8.38
C ILE A 177 -0.65 -2.77 8.11
N LEU A 178 -1.51 -2.19 7.27
CA LEU A 178 -2.85 -2.72 7.02
C LEU A 178 -2.89 -3.67 5.80
N GLY A 179 -1.91 -3.61 4.91
CA GLY A 179 -2.00 -4.21 3.57
C GLY A 179 -3.03 -3.47 2.71
N GLU A 180 -3.38 -4.03 1.55
CA GLU A 180 -4.27 -3.39 0.58
C GLU A 180 -5.39 -4.34 0.11
N PRO A 181 -6.62 -3.83 -0.12
CA PRO A 181 -7.06 -2.45 0.09
C PRO A 181 -7.32 -2.13 1.56
N HIS A 182 -7.21 -0.85 1.93
CA HIS A 182 -7.40 -0.40 3.31
C HIS A 182 -8.10 0.96 3.42
N GLY A 183 -8.68 1.19 4.59
CA GLY A 183 -9.17 2.47 5.07
C GLY A 183 -8.15 3.16 5.99
N SER A 184 -8.65 4.00 6.89
CA SER A 184 -7.79 4.72 7.85
C SER A 184 -7.29 3.83 8.99
N ARG A 185 -8.02 2.77 9.35
CA ARG A 185 -7.76 1.90 10.51
C ARG A 185 -8.20 0.44 10.31
N SER A 186 -8.52 0.03 9.09
CA SER A 186 -9.00 -1.31 8.78
C SER A 186 -8.66 -1.67 7.34
N SER A 187 -8.62 -2.96 7.01
CA SER A 187 -8.42 -3.50 5.67
C SER A 187 -9.18 -4.81 5.52
N LEU A 188 -8.94 -5.53 4.42
CA LEU A 188 -9.39 -6.91 4.29
C LEU A 188 -8.61 -7.88 5.19
N LEU A 189 -7.42 -7.49 5.68
CA LEU A 189 -6.61 -8.29 6.59
C LEU A 189 -6.99 -8.06 8.06
N VAL A 190 -7.37 -6.84 8.45
CA VAL A 190 -7.62 -6.48 9.85
C VAL A 190 -8.84 -5.58 10.01
N ASN A 191 -9.68 -5.86 10.99
CA ASN A 191 -10.83 -5.00 11.31
C ASN A 191 -10.42 -3.72 12.07
N GLN A 192 -11.39 -2.82 12.25
CA GLN A 192 -11.16 -1.49 12.85
C GLN A 192 -10.65 -1.56 14.30
N PHE A 193 -11.07 -2.57 15.07
CA PHE A 193 -10.59 -2.79 16.42
C PHE A 193 -9.09 -3.13 16.41
N THR A 194 -8.70 -4.08 15.56
CA THR A 194 -7.31 -4.53 15.41
C THR A 194 -6.41 -3.41 14.90
N GLY A 195 -6.77 -2.74 13.80
CA GLY A 195 -5.95 -1.66 13.24
C GLY A 195 -5.87 -0.43 14.16
N GLY A 196 -6.92 -0.17 14.96
CA GLY A 196 -6.88 0.84 16.02
C GLY A 196 -5.83 0.54 17.11
N HIS A 197 -5.65 -0.73 17.49
CA HIS A 197 -4.64 -1.14 18.46
C HIS A 197 -3.22 -1.13 17.86
N MET A 198 -3.06 -1.59 16.62
CA MET A 198 -1.79 -1.49 15.89
C MET A 198 -1.29 -0.03 15.84
N ARG A 199 -2.18 0.90 15.52
CA ARG A 199 -1.86 2.33 15.55
C ARG A 199 -1.39 2.81 16.92
N LYS A 200 -2.13 2.48 17.99
CA LYS A 200 -1.75 2.90 19.36
C LYS A 200 -0.38 2.36 19.76
N ILE A 201 -0.04 1.14 19.34
CA ILE A 201 1.26 0.55 19.62
C ILE A 201 2.36 1.29 18.85
N LEU A 202 2.18 1.55 17.56
CA LEU A 202 3.12 2.37 16.78
C LEU A 202 3.31 3.76 17.42
N ASP A 203 2.23 4.44 17.78
CA ASP A 203 2.26 5.76 18.39
C ASP A 203 3.03 5.72 19.74
N ALA A 204 2.87 4.65 20.53
CA ALA A 204 3.61 4.46 21.78
C ALA A 204 5.11 4.20 21.55
N LEU A 205 5.47 3.37 20.57
CA LEU A 205 6.87 3.11 20.21
C LEU A 205 7.55 4.38 19.68
N ASN A 206 6.88 5.14 18.82
CA ASN A 206 7.35 6.45 18.35
C ASN A 206 7.58 7.42 19.51
N SER A 207 6.60 7.53 20.42
CA SER A 207 6.67 8.45 21.57
C SER A 207 7.76 8.07 22.58
N SER A 208 8.19 6.81 22.61
CA SER A 208 9.29 6.36 23.46
C SER A 208 10.68 6.76 22.95
N GLY A 209 10.77 7.30 21.73
CA GLY A 209 12.05 7.62 21.08
C GLY A 209 12.76 6.42 20.46
N MET A 210 12.14 5.23 20.45
CA MET A 210 12.76 3.99 19.97
C MET A 210 13.23 4.04 18.51
N TYR A 211 12.53 4.81 17.66
CA TYR A 211 12.87 4.98 16.25
C TYR A 211 13.63 6.27 15.95
N GLY A 212 13.93 7.10 16.95
CA GLY A 212 14.48 8.45 16.75
C GLY A 212 13.43 9.53 16.47
N PRO A 213 13.80 10.66 15.84
CA PRO A 213 12.93 11.81 15.63
C PRO A 213 11.73 11.50 14.72
N VAL A 214 10.58 12.11 15.00
CA VAL A 214 9.36 11.93 14.21
C VAL A 214 9.49 12.56 12.84
N LYS A 215 9.22 11.75 11.80
CA LYS A 215 9.15 12.19 10.41
C LYS A 215 7.70 12.30 9.98
N GLU A 216 7.23 13.53 9.77
CA GLU A 216 5.92 13.80 9.19
C GLU A 216 6.06 14.09 7.69
N TRP A 217 5.37 13.32 6.86
CA TRP A 217 5.39 13.52 5.41
C TRP A 217 4.03 13.27 4.75
N SER A 218 3.17 12.44 5.35
CA SER A 218 1.79 12.25 4.89
C SER A 218 0.82 13.22 5.58
N LEU A 219 -0.04 13.89 4.80
CA LEU A 219 -1.13 14.73 5.31
C LEU A 219 -2.49 14.03 5.31
N GLU A 220 -2.52 12.70 5.19
CA GLU A 220 -3.77 11.94 5.07
C GLU A 220 -4.66 11.92 6.33
N MET A 221 -4.15 12.45 7.45
CA MET A 221 -4.99 12.75 8.61
C MET A 221 -6.00 13.86 8.33
N LEU A 222 -5.71 14.74 7.37
CA LEU A 222 -6.62 15.77 6.89
C LEU A 222 -7.57 15.17 5.85
N SER A 223 -8.81 15.66 5.81
CA SER A 223 -9.77 15.24 4.78
C SER A 223 -9.27 15.62 3.38
N LYS A 224 -9.69 14.89 2.35
CA LYS A 224 -9.33 15.21 0.96
C LYS A 224 -9.65 16.66 0.61
N LYS A 225 -10.82 17.17 1.05
CA LYS A 225 -11.22 18.57 0.84
C LYS A 225 -10.22 19.56 1.43
N LYS A 226 -9.73 19.30 2.66
CA LYS A 226 -8.73 20.14 3.32
C LYS A 226 -7.40 20.11 2.57
N ARG A 227 -6.95 18.94 2.14
CA ARG A 227 -5.70 18.79 1.38
C ARG A 227 -5.75 19.50 0.02
N VAL A 228 -6.87 19.37 -0.71
CA VAL A 228 -7.09 20.10 -1.96
C VAL A 228 -7.06 21.61 -1.71
N LEU A 229 -7.72 22.09 -0.65
CA LEU A 229 -7.71 23.52 -0.32
C LEU A 229 -6.30 24.04 -0.02
N ILE A 230 -5.50 23.30 0.76
CA ILE A 230 -4.09 23.67 1.02
C ILE A 230 -3.31 23.76 -0.29
N ALA A 231 -3.46 22.76 -1.16
CA ALA A 231 -2.77 22.72 -2.43
C ALA A 231 -3.15 23.89 -3.34
N GLU A 232 -4.45 24.14 -3.49
CA GLU A 232 -4.97 25.26 -4.29
C GLU A 232 -4.50 26.61 -3.73
N THR A 233 -4.56 26.82 -2.42
CA THR A 233 -4.10 28.06 -1.76
C THR A 233 -2.64 28.35 -2.10
N LEU A 234 -1.75 27.36 -1.94
CA LEU A 234 -0.33 27.52 -2.20
C LEU A 234 -0.03 27.73 -3.70
N LEU A 235 -0.54 26.85 -4.56
CA LEU A 235 -0.25 26.89 -6.00
C LEU A 235 -0.85 28.13 -6.68
N ARG A 236 -2.07 28.55 -6.32
CA ARG A 236 -2.67 29.77 -6.87
C ARG A 236 -1.96 31.03 -6.37
N THR A 237 -1.45 31.03 -5.14
CA THR A 237 -0.66 32.16 -4.64
C THR A 237 0.69 32.25 -5.34
N ALA A 238 1.34 31.10 -5.61
CA ALA A 238 2.54 31.06 -6.43
C ALA A 238 2.28 31.63 -7.83
N LEU A 239 1.20 31.21 -8.50
CA LEU A 239 0.81 31.74 -9.81
C LEU A 239 0.56 33.25 -9.81
N LYS A 240 -0.01 33.81 -8.74
CA LYS A 240 -0.23 35.27 -8.63
C LYS A 240 1.08 36.05 -8.51
N ASN A 241 2.11 35.44 -7.94
CA ASN A 241 3.44 36.05 -7.77
C ASN A 241 4.40 35.68 -8.89
N TYR A 242 3.98 34.86 -9.85
CA TYR A 242 4.83 34.39 -10.95
C TYR A 242 5.15 35.51 -11.93
N ASP A 243 6.44 35.72 -12.16
CA ASP A 243 6.99 36.53 -13.25
C ASP A 243 7.66 35.59 -14.27
N VAL A 244 7.31 35.75 -15.54
CA VAL A 244 7.81 34.92 -16.65
C VAL A 244 9.34 34.93 -16.76
N ASN A 245 9.98 35.99 -16.26
CA ASN A 245 11.44 36.11 -16.27
C ASN A 245 12.12 35.32 -15.14
N HIS A 246 11.38 34.91 -14.11
CA HIS A 246 11.91 34.28 -12.90
C HIS A 246 11.15 32.97 -12.61
N GLN A 247 11.69 31.86 -13.11
CA GLN A 247 11.10 30.53 -12.90
C GLN A 247 11.16 30.07 -11.45
N ALA A 248 12.10 30.56 -10.65
CA ALA A 248 12.18 30.28 -9.22
C ALA A 248 12.17 31.59 -8.43
N PHE A 249 11.33 31.67 -7.40
CA PHE A 249 11.15 32.87 -6.59
C PHE A 249 10.63 32.51 -5.19
N GLU A 250 10.70 33.48 -4.29
CA GLU A 250 10.18 33.35 -2.94
C GLU A 250 9.01 34.31 -2.72
N PHE A 251 8.02 33.88 -1.96
CA PHE A 251 6.95 34.74 -1.47
C PHE A 251 6.59 34.40 -0.03
N GLU A 252 5.99 35.35 0.69
CA GLU A 252 5.48 35.13 2.03
C GLU A 252 3.99 34.80 1.98
N LEU A 253 3.56 33.79 2.75
CA LEU A 253 2.15 33.49 2.96
C LEU A 253 1.92 32.92 4.37
N ASN A 254 1.01 33.54 5.13
CA ASN A 254 0.59 33.10 6.46
C ASN A 254 1.75 32.87 7.45
N GLY A 255 2.77 33.72 7.37
CA GLY A 255 3.96 33.70 8.21
C GLY A 255 5.02 32.69 7.79
N GLU A 256 4.89 32.07 6.62
CA GLU A 256 5.86 31.12 6.06
C GLU A 256 6.53 31.70 4.81
N VAL A 257 7.82 31.41 4.63
CA VAL A 257 8.52 31.69 3.38
C VAL A 257 8.32 30.50 2.44
N CYS A 258 7.67 30.76 1.32
CA CYS A 258 7.34 29.79 0.29
C CYS A 258 8.32 29.91 -0.87
N GLN A 259 9.07 28.85 -1.14
CA GLN A 259 9.91 28.72 -2.32
C GLN A 259 9.09 28.12 -3.45
N ALA A 260 8.91 28.89 -4.52
CA ALA A 260 8.12 28.50 -5.67
C ALA A 260 8.99 28.28 -6.90
N GLU A 261 8.64 27.26 -7.66
CA GLU A 261 9.16 27.01 -9.00
C GLU A 261 7.97 26.93 -9.97
N VAL A 262 7.97 27.76 -11.00
CA VAL A 262 6.98 27.75 -12.08
C VAL A 262 7.72 27.59 -13.40
N ARG A 263 7.38 26.53 -14.13
CA ARG A 263 7.99 26.21 -15.43
C ARG A 263 6.91 26.01 -16.47
N ASP A 264 7.14 26.57 -17.64
CA ASP A 264 6.34 26.28 -18.82
C ASP A 264 6.75 24.91 -19.37
N THR A 265 5.83 23.94 -19.33
CA THR A 265 6.16 22.54 -19.67
C THR A 265 6.52 22.41 -21.15
N TRP A 266 5.87 23.18 -22.02
CA TRP A 266 5.98 23.05 -23.48
C TRP A 266 6.59 24.29 -24.15
N SER A 267 6.93 25.33 -23.37
CA SER A 267 7.43 26.63 -23.86
C SER A 267 6.44 27.35 -24.80
N ASP A 268 5.16 27.03 -24.67
CA ASP A 268 4.05 27.64 -25.44
C ASP A 268 3.10 28.45 -24.53
N GLY A 269 3.36 28.46 -23.23
CA GLY A 269 2.58 29.13 -22.21
C GLY A 269 1.23 28.48 -21.90
N ALA A 270 0.92 27.31 -22.47
CA ALA A 270 -0.37 26.64 -22.29
C ALA A 270 -0.45 25.90 -20.96
N GLU A 271 0.61 25.18 -20.60
CA GLU A 271 0.71 24.39 -19.37
C GLU A 271 1.90 24.87 -18.52
N LEU A 272 1.61 25.22 -17.27
CA LEU A 272 2.62 25.57 -16.28
C LEU A 272 2.70 24.50 -15.20
N PHE A 273 3.86 23.86 -15.05
CA PHE A 273 4.19 23.11 -13.85
C PHE A 273 4.49 24.09 -12.71
N ILE A 274 3.91 23.86 -11.54
CA ILE A 274 4.10 24.68 -10.34
C ILE A 274 4.49 23.76 -9.20
N GLN A 275 5.51 24.15 -8.45
CA GLN A 275 5.88 23.52 -7.19
C GLN A 275 6.07 24.60 -6.12
N VAL A 276 5.56 24.34 -4.92
CA VAL A 276 5.79 25.16 -3.74
C VAL A 276 6.38 24.30 -2.64
N THR A 277 7.49 24.77 -2.08
CA THR A 277 8.23 24.13 -0.99
C THR A 277 8.38 25.13 0.16
N ILE A 278 8.09 24.70 1.39
CA ILE A 278 8.29 25.49 2.61
C ILE A 278 9.29 24.77 3.51
N GLY A 279 10.24 25.52 4.06
CA GLY A 279 11.32 24.99 4.90
C GLY A 279 12.18 23.96 4.16
N ASN A 280 12.74 23.00 4.90
CA ASN A 280 13.52 21.89 4.32
C ASN A 280 12.60 20.76 3.85
N SER A 281 11.71 21.07 2.90
CA SER A 281 10.58 20.23 2.48
C SER A 281 9.61 19.88 3.61
N ASP A 282 9.45 20.79 4.56
CA ASP A 282 8.52 20.65 5.66
C ASP A 282 7.05 20.72 5.21
N LEU A 283 6.80 21.33 4.04
CA LEU A 283 5.57 21.18 3.26
C LEU A 283 5.92 21.32 1.77
N VAL A 284 5.43 20.38 0.96
CA VAL A 284 5.63 20.37 -0.49
C VAL A 284 4.31 20.09 -1.18
N VAL A 285 4.02 20.88 -2.22
CA VAL A 285 2.92 20.64 -3.15
C VAL A 285 3.37 20.95 -4.56
N SER A 286 2.90 20.17 -5.52
CA SER A 286 3.07 20.46 -6.93
C SER A 286 1.76 20.27 -7.70
N GLY A 287 1.70 20.84 -8.90
CA GLY A 287 0.55 20.73 -9.78
C GLY A 287 0.83 21.29 -11.17
N PHE A 288 -0.18 21.20 -12.02
CA PHE A 288 -0.18 21.74 -13.37
C PHE A 288 -1.31 22.75 -13.51
N TYR A 289 -1.01 23.88 -14.13
CA TYR A 289 -1.98 24.92 -14.45
C TYR A 289 -2.13 25.07 -15.95
N TYR A 290 -3.36 24.89 -16.42
CA TYR A 290 -3.74 24.97 -17.82
C TYR A 290 -4.41 26.32 -18.10
N ARG A 291 -3.73 27.21 -18.83
CA ARG A 291 -4.20 28.59 -19.06
C ARG A 291 -5.50 28.67 -19.85
N GLU A 292 -5.66 27.81 -20.86
CA GLU A 292 -6.84 27.84 -21.75
C GLU A 292 -8.17 27.71 -20.99
N ASN A 293 -8.17 26.91 -19.92
CA ASN A 293 -9.37 26.55 -19.17
C ASN A 293 -9.38 27.07 -17.71
N ASP A 294 -8.38 27.86 -17.31
CA ASP A 294 -8.13 28.26 -15.90
C ASP A 294 -8.22 27.06 -14.93
N CYS A 295 -7.65 25.93 -15.35
CA CYS A 295 -7.73 24.68 -14.63
C CYS A 295 -6.43 24.44 -13.86
N LEU A 296 -6.54 24.19 -12.56
CA LEU A 296 -5.42 23.80 -11.71
C LEU A 296 -5.61 22.35 -11.25
N GLU A 297 -4.69 21.49 -11.66
CA GLU A 297 -4.62 20.11 -11.20
C GLU A 297 -3.49 19.98 -10.18
N SER A 298 -3.82 19.56 -8.96
CA SER A 298 -2.84 19.48 -7.87
C SER A 298 -2.60 18.05 -7.42
N SER A 299 -1.35 17.79 -7.02
CA SER A 299 -0.99 16.62 -6.24
C SER A 299 -1.46 16.77 -4.78
N ASP A 300 -1.64 15.64 -4.09
CA ASP A 300 -1.88 15.68 -2.64
C ASP A 300 -0.62 16.26 -1.95
N PRO A 301 -0.75 17.32 -1.13
CA PRO A 301 0.38 17.94 -0.45
C PRO A 301 0.99 16.96 0.58
N LYS A 302 2.30 17.10 0.78
CA LYS A 302 3.10 16.25 1.69
C LYS A 302 3.88 17.11 2.67
N GLY A 303 4.00 16.67 3.91
CA GLY A 303 4.80 17.36 4.93
C GLY A 303 4.18 17.34 6.32
N LYS A 304 4.60 18.31 7.14
CA LYS A 304 4.20 18.49 8.53
C LYS A 304 2.80 19.08 8.63
N ARG A 305 1.98 18.48 9.50
CA ARG A 305 0.59 18.93 9.68
C ARG A 305 0.51 20.37 10.18
N ALA A 306 1.35 20.74 11.14
CA ALA A 306 1.31 22.06 11.78
C ALA A 306 1.58 23.22 10.81
N ILE A 307 2.36 22.97 9.75
CA ILE A 307 2.62 23.96 8.69
C ILE A 307 1.48 23.95 7.70
N ALA A 308 1.04 22.77 7.27
CA ALA A 308 -0.07 22.62 6.31
C ALA A 308 -1.38 23.26 6.78
N GLU A 309 -1.71 23.17 8.07
CA GLU A 309 -2.93 23.75 8.63
C GLU A 309 -2.96 25.29 8.58
N LYS A 310 -1.82 25.97 8.35
CA LYS A 310 -1.77 27.42 8.15
C LYS A 310 -2.42 27.88 6.84
N PHE A 311 -2.67 26.98 5.89
CA PHE A 311 -3.17 27.29 4.54
C PHE A 311 -4.59 26.78 4.28
N LEU A 312 -5.31 26.44 5.35
CA LEU A 312 -6.71 26.04 5.33
C LEU A 312 -7.69 27.21 5.44
#